data_AF-A0A9W4XI16-F1
#
_entry.id   AF-A0A9W4XI16-F1
#
_cell.length_a   1.000
_cell.length_b   1.000
_cell.length_c   1.000
_cell.angle_alpha   90.00
_cell.angle_beta   90.00
_cell.angle_gamma   90.00
#
_symmetry.space_group_name_H-M   'P 1'
#
loop_
_entity.id
_entity.type
_entity.pdbx_description
1 polymer ?
#
loop_
_entity_poly.entity_id
_entity_poly.type
_entity_poly.pdbx_seq_one_letter_code
_entity_poly.pdbx_strand_id
1 'polypeptide(L)'
;MQVIYLEILKNFRNYPTDFSFILALTPAVWTIGTYYSAIHWAEEVRNAQRAIPWDILRTITACWVIGWFICNVFAACIKDGDVYRMITTETGSPVSQLIYDSLGKQWAIALMSLIAFGQMLMAISILIALSRQVWSFARDDGLPMVYRYVKYIDPRIKVPIRASMSVFYQLQLEC
;
A
#
# COMPACT_ATOMS: atom_id res chain seq x y z
N MET A 1 9.09 16.71 19.14
CA MET A 1 9.89 16.75 17.88
C MET A 1 11.34 16.30 18.08
N GLN A 2 12.05 16.72 19.13
CA GLN A 2 13.43 16.24 19.43
C GLN A 2 13.54 14.74 19.76
N VAL A 3 12.53 14.12 20.38
CA VAL A 3 12.61 12.72 20.83
C VAL A 3 12.59 11.71 19.67
N ILE A 4 11.82 11.98 18.61
CA ILE A 4 11.70 11.09 17.44
C ILE A 4 12.98 11.10 16.58
N TYR A 5 13.62 12.26 16.43
CA TYR A 5 14.88 12.37 15.70
C TYR A 5 16.04 11.64 16.39
N LEU A 6 16.06 11.62 17.74
CA LEU A 6 17.08 10.91 18.52
C LEU A 6 16.85 9.39 18.52
N GLU A 7 15.60 8.92 18.47
CA GLU A 7 15.28 7.49 18.38
C GLU A 7 15.53 6.93 16.96
N ILE A 8 15.35 7.71 15.89
CA ILE A 8 15.76 7.30 14.52
C ILE A 8 17.28 7.05 14.43
N LEU A 9 18.08 7.77 15.22
CA LEU A 9 19.54 7.56 15.30
C LEU A 9 19.92 6.33 16.14
N LYS A 10 19.04 5.82 17.00
CA LYS A 10 19.22 4.53 17.66
C LYS A 10 18.77 3.42 16.72
N ASN A 11 19.70 3.00 15.89
CA ASN A 11 19.47 1.91 14.96
C ASN A 11 19.37 0.58 15.75
N PHE A 12 18.15 0.14 16.04
CA PHE A 12 17.89 -1.17 16.64
C PHE A 12 18.10 -2.34 15.66
N ARG A 13 18.45 -2.05 14.40
CA ARG A 13 18.79 -3.05 13.37
C ARG A 13 20.30 -3.12 13.12
N ASN A 14 20.76 -4.30 12.69
CA ASN A 14 22.18 -4.57 12.39
C ASN A 14 22.72 -3.91 11.10
N TYR A 15 21.94 -3.07 10.42
CA TYR A 15 22.34 -2.42 9.15
C TYR A 15 23.01 -1.07 9.39
N PRO A 16 23.73 -0.50 8.40
CA PRO A 16 24.21 0.88 8.47
C PRO A 16 23.05 1.88 8.63
N THR A 17 23.26 2.96 9.39
CA THR A 17 22.24 3.99 9.68
C THR A 17 21.62 4.58 8.42
N ASP A 18 22.42 4.79 7.37
CA ASP A 18 21.97 5.33 6.08
C ASP A 18 20.99 4.40 5.38
N PHE A 19 21.22 3.09 5.46
CA PHE A 19 20.33 2.08 4.89
C PHE A 19 19.03 1.98 5.71
N SER A 20 19.13 2.02 7.04
CA SER A 20 17.96 2.05 7.93
C SER A 20 17.07 3.28 7.68
N PHE A 21 17.66 4.43 7.36
CA PHE A 21 16.91 5.63 6.99
C PHE A 21 16.11 5.45 5.69
N ILE A 22 16.73 4.88 4.65
CA ILE A 22 16.03 4.59 3.38
C ILE A 22 14.89 3.60 3.61
N LEU A 23 15.11 2.55 4.42
CA LEU A 23 14.08 1.58 4.78
C LEU A 23 12.91 2.21 5.57
N ALA A 24 13.15 3.25 6.35
CA ALA A 24 12.10 3.96 7.06
C ALA A 24 11.17 4.75 6.11
N LEU A 25 11.61 5.06 4.89
CA LEU A 25 10.81 5.76 3.88
C LEU A 25 9.88 4.83 3.08
N THR A 26 10.12 3.51 3.08
CA THR A 26 9.30 2.52 2.37
C THR A 26 7.79 2.64 2.62
N PRO A 27 7.27 2.77 3.86
CA PRO A 27 5.83 2.93 4.08
C PRO A 27 5.27 4.26 3.51
N ALA A 28 6.08 5.32 3.45
CA ALA A 28 5.69 6.58 2.82
C ALA A 28 5.59 6.43 1.30
N VAL A 29 6.53 5.68 0.69
CA VAL A 29 6.47 5.36 -0.75
C VAL A 29 5.24 4.52 -1.07
N TRP A 30 4.92 3.53 -0.25
CA TRP A 30 3.73 2.67 -0.44
C TRP A 30 2.42 3.47 -0.44
N THR A 31 2.29 4.42 0.49
CA THR A 31 1.05 5.23 0.62
C THR A 31 0.85 6.24 -0.50
N ILE A 32 1.94 6.77 -1.08
CA ILE A 32 1.87 7.73 -2.18
C ILE A 32 1.83 7.02 -3.54
N GLY A 33 2.38 5.81 -3.65
CA GLY A 33 2.62 5.11 -4.90
C GLY A 33 1.39 4.84 -5.77
N THR A 34 0.17 4.92 -5.22
CA THR A 34 -1.09 4.58 -5.91
C THR A 34 -1.63 5.66 -6.86
N TYR A 35 -0.88 6.73 -7.13
CA TYR A 35 -1.28 7.82 -8.04
C TYR A 35 -1.53 7.36 -9.49
N TYR A 36 -0.95 6.23 -9.91
CA TYR A 36 -1.18 5.66 -11.25
C TYR A 36 -2.62 5.16 -11.45
N SER A 37 -3.39 5.01 -10.37
CA SER A 37 -4.79 4.61 -10.44
C SER A 37 -5.65 5.55 -11.30
N ALA A 38 -5.35 6.86 -11.27
CA ALA A 38 -6.02 7.87 -12.09
C ALA A 38 -5.90 7.60 -13.61
N ILE A 39 -4.81 6.95 -14.03
CA ILE A 39 -4.55 6.64 -15.44
C ILE A 39 -5.45 5.49 -15.91
N HIS A 40 -5.77 4.53 -15.04
CA HIS A 40 -6.63 3.40 -15.41
C HIS A 40 -8.06 3.83 -15.78
N TRP A 41 -8.54 4.93 -15.21
CA TRP A 41 -9.87 5.48 -15.47
C TRP A 41 -9.84 6.63 -16.49
N ALA A 42 -8.67 6.90 -17.09
CA ALA A 42 -8.51 7.97 -18.07
C ALA A 42 -9.51 7.86 -19.24
N GLU A 43 -9.81 6.63 -19.67
CA GLU A 43 -10.75 6.35 -20.77
C GLU A 43 -12.21 6.62 -20.38
N GLU A 44 -12.53 6.62 -19.09
CA GLU A 44 -13.90 6.78 -18.56
C GLU A 44 -14.19 8.23 -18.07
N VAL A 45 -13.16 9.07 -17.97
CA VAL A 45 -13.28 10.45 -17.46
C VAL A 45 -13.49 11.47 -18.58
N ARG A 46 -14.51 12.31 -18.43
CA ARG A 46 -14.75 13.45 -19.34
C ARG A 46 -13.61 14.47 -19.20
N ASN A 47 -12.78 14.58 -20.24
CA ASN A 47 -11.59 15.45 -20.31
C ASN A 47 -10.39 14.99 -19.47
N ALA A 48 -9.89 13.79 -19.77
CA ALA A 48 -8.70 13.16 -19.19
C ALA A 48 -7.45 14.08 -19.15
N GLN A 49 -7.20 14.86 -20.21
CA GLN A 49 -5.98 15.69 -20.31
C GLN A 49 -5.85 16.73 -19.20
N ARG A 50 -6.96 17.23 -18.66
CA ARG A 50 -6.95 18.16 -17.52
C ARG A 50 -7.27 17.47 -16.21
N ALA A 51 -8.20 16.51 -16.19
CA ALA A 51 -8.65 15.89 -14.96
C ALA A 51 -7.53 15.09 -14.26
N ILE A 52 -6.76 14.30 -15.01
CA ILE A 52 -5.72 13.42 -14.48
C ILE A 52 -4.60 14.17 -13.75
N PRO A 53 -3.97 15.21 -14.31
CA PRO A 53 -2.89 15.91 -13.60
C PRO A 53 -3.39 16.58 -12.31
N TRP A 54 -4.62 17.13 -12.30
CA TRP A 54 -5.20 17.70 -11.09
C TRP A 54 -5.52 16.64 -10.04
N ASP A 55 -5.99 15.46 -10.47
CA ASP A 55 -6.29 14.35 -9.56
C ASP A 55 -5.03 13.81 -8.87
N ILE A 56 -3.94 13.62 -9.63
CA ILE A 56 -2.64 13.21 -9.08
C ILE A 56 -2.14 14.22 -8.04
N LEU A 57 -2.18 15.52 -8.34
CA LEU A 57 -1.74 16.55 -7.40
C LEU A 57 -2.59 16.56 -6.12
N ARG A 58 -3.91 16.41 -6.25
CA ARG A 58 -4.85 16.41 -5.11
C ARG A 58 -4.69 15.19 -4.23
N THR A 59 -4.54 14.01 -4.82
CA THR A 59 -4.35 12.76 -4.08
C THR A 59 -3.02 12.75 -3.33
N ILE A 60 -1.92 13.15 -3.98
CA ILE A 60 -0.60 13.24 -3.33
C ILE A 60 -0.63 14.24 -2.17
N THR A 61 -1.19 15.43 -2.39
CA THR A 61 -1.27 16.46 -1.33
C THR A 61 -2.16 16.02 -0.16
N ALA A 62 -3.31 15.39 -0.44
CA ALA A 62 -4.18 14.85 0.60
C ALA A 62 -3.49 13.75 1.41
N CYS A 63 -2.84 12.78 0.75
CA CYS A 63 -2.09 11.72 1.43
C CYS A 63 -0.95 12.28 2.29
N TRP A 64 -0.22 13.29 1.81
CA TRP A 64 0.85 13.93 2.56
C TRP A 64 0.33 14.63 3.82
N VAL A 65 -0.73 15.43 3.70
CA VAL A 65 -1.31 16.16 4.84
C VAL A 65 -1.89 15.20 5.88
N ILE A 66 -2.72 14.23 5.45
CA ILE A 66 -3.35 13.26 6.35
C ILE A 66 -2.29 12.38 7.01
N GLY A 67 -1.32 11.87 6.23
CA GLY A 67 -0.21 11.07 6.73
C GLY A 67 0.62 11.82 7.76
N TRP A 68 0.91 13.10 7.51
CA TRP A 68 1.61 13.95 8.47
C TRP A 68 0.87 14.06 9.80
N PHE A 69 -0.45 14.30 9.78
CA PHE A 69 -1.24 14.38 11.02
C PHE A 69 -1.28 13.04 11.76
N ILE A 70 -1.48 11.92 11.06
CA ILE A 70 -1.50 10.58 11.68
C ILE A 70 -0.15 10.28 12.35
N CYS A 71 0.97 10.57 11.69
CA CYS A 71 2.30 10.40 12.26
C CYS A 71 2.51 11.23 13.53
N ASN A 72 2.01 12.47 13.56
CA ASN A 72 2.08 13.33 14.76
C ASN A 72 1.21 12.78 15.91
N VAL A 73 0.00 12.31 15.61
CA VAL A 73 -0.88 11.69 16.61
C VAL A 73 -0.24 10.44 17.18
N PHE A 74 0.28 9.54 16.33
CA PHE A 74 0.98 8.35 16.79
C PHE A 74 2.20 8.69 17.64
N ALA A 75 3.01 9.67 17.23
CA ALA A 75 4.15 10.11 18.02
C ALA A 75 3.75 10.67 19.40
N ALA A 76 2.60 11.35 19.51
CA ALA A 76 2.09 11.86 20.78
C ALA A 76 1.50 10.74 21.67
N CYS A 77 1.03 9.64 21.07
CA CYS A 77 0.47 8.50 21.80
C CYS A 77 1.55 7.54 22.37
N ILE A 78 2.80 7.63 21.91
CA ILE A 78 3.92 6.84 22.46
C ILE A 78 4.24 7.39 23.86
N LYS A 79 3.81 6.68 24.91
CA LYS A 79 4.13 7.01 26.29
C LYS A 79 5.61 6.70 26.57
N ASP A 80 6.28 7.62 27.25
CA ASP A 80 7.65 7.51 27.78
C ASP A 80 8.79 7.36 26.74
N GLY A 81 8.50 7.45 25.43
CA GLY A 81 9.52 7.36 24.37
C GLY A 81 10.18 5.99 24.24
N ASP A 82 9.60 4.94 24.84
CA ASP A 82 10.11 3.58 24.79
C ASP A 82 9.69 2.89 23.47
N VAL A 83 10.39 3.23 22.39
CA VAL A 83 10.19 2.63 21.07
C VAL A 83 10.59 1.15 21.08
N TYR A 84 11.48 0.74 21.99
CA TYR A 84 11.94 -0.64 22.10
C TYR A 84 10.78 -1.59 22.45
N ARG A 85 9.91 -1.19 23.40
CA ARG A 85 8.71 -1.96 23.75
C ARG A 85 7.75 -2.18 22.59
N MET A 86 7.71 -1.26 21.63
CA MET A 86 6.86 -1.33 20.44
C MET A 86 7.46 -2.18 19.31
N ILE A 87 8.78 -2.44 19.37
CA ILE A 87 9.48 -3.28 18.38
C ILE A 87 9.52 -4.73 18.86
N THR A 88 9.63 -4.99 20.17
CA THR A 88 9.70 -6.33 20.77
C THR A 88 8.34 -6.92 21.16
N THR A 89 7.28 -6.34 20.62
CA THR A 89 5.87 -6.65 20.85
C THR A 89 5.47 -8.07 20.44
N GLU A 90 4.81 -8.81 21.33
CA GLU A 90 4.21 -10.14 21.01
C GLU A 90 3.11 -10.08 19.92
N THR A 91 2.49 -8.91 19.73
CA THR A 91 1.44 -8.68 18.73
C THR A 91 1.99 -8.59 17.29
N GLY A 92 3.30 -8.56 17.09
CA GLY A 92 3.95 -8.58 15.77
C GLY A 92 3.82 -7.30 14.92
N SER A 93 3.00 -6.32 15.35
CA SER A 93 2.86 -5.03 14.69
C SER A 93 2.92 -3.88 15.72
N PRO A 94 3.83 -2.90 15.55
CA PRO A 94 3.92 -1.75 16.48
C PRO A 94 2.64 -0.90 16.53
N VAL A 95 1.92 -0.83 15.40
CA VAL A 95 0.69 -0.02 15.28
C VAL A 95 -0.46 -0.64 16.08
N SER A 96 -0.60 -1.97 16.05
CA SER A 96 -1.67 -2.64 16.80
C SER A 96 -1.47 -2.51 18.31
N GLN A 97 -0.21 -2.55 18.77
CA GLN A 97 0.12 -2.33 20.18
C GLN A 97 -0.12 -0.88 20.61
N LEU A 98 0.21 0.11 19.78
CA LEU A 98 -0.05 1.51 20.10
C LEU A 98 -1.55 1.80 20.31
N ILE A 99 -2.39 1.24 19.44
CA ILE A 99 -3.84 1.39 19.52
C ILE A 99 -4.37 0.65 20.76
N TYR A 100 -3.81 -0.52 21.07
CA TYR A 100 -4.15 -1.28 22.28
C TYR A 100 -3.81 -0.50 23.56
N ASP A 101 -2.62 0.09 23.64
CA ASP A 101 -2.15 0.84 24.81
C ASP A 101 -2.90 2.16 25.01
N SER A 102 -3.41 2.75 23.92
CA SER A 102 -4.09 4.05 23.95
C SER A 102 -5.61 3.94 24.13
N LEU A 103 -6.27 3.01 23.42
CA LEU A 103 -7.73 2.88 23.39
C LEU A 103 -8.25 1.57 24.01
N GLY A 104 -7.39 0.58 24.27
CA GLY A 104 -7.75 -0.72 24.83
C GLY A 104 -8.14 -1.78 23.79
N LYS A 105 -8.36 -3.01 24.27
CA LYS A 105 -8.51 -4.23 23.43
C LYS A 105 -9.65 -4.17 22.41
N GLN A 106 -10.83 -3.72 22.81
CA GLN A 106 -12.02 -3.75 21.95
C GLN A 106 -11.86 -2.82 20.75
N TRP A 107 -11.34 -1.61 20.98
CA TRP A 107 -11.07 -0.63 19.93
C TRP A 107 -9.90 -1.03 19.04
N ALA A 108 -8.87 -1.65 19.60
CA ALA A 108 -7.77 -2.20 18.82
C ALA A 108 -8.24 -3.25 17.82
N ILE A 109 -9.09 -4.21 18.24
CA ILE A 109 -9.63 -5.23 17.34
C ILE A 109 -10.52 -4.60 16.26
N ALA A 110 -11.38 -3.65 16.63
CA ALA A 110 -12.28 -2.98 15.69
C ALA A 110 -11.55 -2.16 14.62
N LEU A 111 -10.51 -1.40 15.01
CA LEU A 111 -9.72 -0.61 14.07
C LEU A 111 -8.84 -1.50 13.18
N MET A 112 -8.23 -2.54 13.74
CA MET A 112 -7.42 -3.48 12.96
C MET A 112 -8.27 -4.28 11.97
N SER A 113 -9.50 -4.68 12.34
CA SER A 113 -10.40 -5.36 11.41
C SER A 113 -10.88 -4.43 10.29
N LEU A 114 -11.13 -3.16 10.59
CA LEU A 114 -11.47 -2.15 9.58
C LEU A 114 -10.32 -1.92 8.59
N ILE A 115 -9.08 -1.82 9.09
CA ILE A 115 -7.88 -1.69 8.25
C ILE A 115 -7.73 -2.93 7.36
N ALA A 116 -7.86 -4.14 7.92
CA ALA A 116 -7.78 -5.38 7.16
C ALA A 116 -8.85 -5.46 6.05
N PHE A 117 -10.08 -5.07 6.35
CA PHE A 117 -11.16 -5.01 5.37
C PHE A 117 -10.86 -4.01 4.25
N GLY A 118 -10.34 -2.82 4.59
CA GLY A 118 -9.89 -1.83 3.61
C GLY A 118 -8.76 -2.36 2.72
N GLN A 119 -7.78 -3.07 3.28
CA GLN A 119 -6.70 -3.70 2.52
C GLN A 119 -7.22 -4.78 1.56
N MET A 120 -8.24 -5.56 1.94
CA MET A 120 -8.87 -6.53 1.05
C MET A 120 -9.52 -5.86 -0.16
N LEU A 121 -10.26 -4.76 0.05
CA LEU A 121 -10.88 -4.01 -1.05
C LEU A 121 -9.83 -3.43 -1.99
N MET A 122 -8.74 -2.89 -1.45
CA MET A 122 -7.61 -2.39 -2.22
C MET A 122 -6.96 -3.51 -3.05
N ALA A 123 -6.71 -4.67 -2.45
CA ALA A 123 -6.12 -5.83 -3.13
C ALA A 123 -6.98 -6.32 -4.30
N ILE A 124 -8.30 -6.37 -4.12
CA ILE A 124 -9.24 -6.73 -5.19
C ILE A 124 -9.18 -5.70 -6.33
N SER A 125 -9.16 -4.40 -6.00
CA SER A 125 -9.07 -3.32 -7.00
C SER A 125 -7.79 -3.41 -7.83
N ILE A 126 -6.64 -3.63 -7.17
CA ILE A 126 -5.35 -3.77 -7.85
C ILE A 126 -5.33 -5.02 -8.72
N LEU A 127 -5.84 -6.15 -8.24
CA LEU A 127 -5.92 -7.38 -9.02
C LEU A 127 -6.70 -7.19 -10.33
N ILE A 128 -7.84 -6.49 -10.25
CA ILE A 128 -8.65 -6.17 -11.44
C ILE A 128 -7.86 -5.27 -12.41
N ALA A 129 -7.22 -4.20 -11.91
CA ALA A 129 -6.46 -3.28 -12.75
C ALA A 129 -5.26 -3.96 -13.44
N LEU A 130 -4.47 -4.73 -12.69
CA LEU A 130 -3.31 -5.47 -13.20
C LEU A 130 -3.72 -6.52 -14.24
N SER A 131 -4.85 -7.22 -14.02
CA SER A 131 -5.35 -8.21 -14.98
C SER A 131 -5.62 -7.59 -16.36
N ARG A 132 -6.14 -6.35 -16.40
CA ARG A 132 -6.41 -5.61 -17.64
C ARG A 132 -5.10 -5.21 -18.34
N GLN A 133 -4.12 -4.71 -17.58
CA GLN A 133 -2.81 -4.35 -18.12
C GLN A 133 -2.06 -5.55 -18.70
N VAL A 134 -2.02 -6.65 -17.94
CA VAL A 134 -1.36 -7.88 -18.37
C VAL A 134 -2.03 -8.45 -19.62
N TRP A 135 -3.36 -8.37 -19.71
CA TRP A 135 -4.07 -8.75 -20.92
C TRP A 135 -3.77 -7.82 -22.11
N SER A 136 -3.72 -6.50 -21.93
CA SER A 136 -3.38 -5.57 -23.01
C SER A 136 -1.95 -5.78 -23.52
N PHE A 137 -0.99 -6.06 -22.63
CA PHE A 137 0.37 -6.42 -23.02
C PHE A 137 0.42 -7.77 -23.77
N ALA A 138 -0.38 -8.75 -23.37
CA ALA A 138 -0.49 -10.04 -24.06
C ALA A 138 -1.14 -9.91 -25.45
N ARG A 139 -2.06 -8.96 -25.63
CA ARG A 139 -2.69 -8.68 -26.92
C ARG A 139 -1.67 -8.22 -27.95
N ASP A 140 -0.74 -7.36 -27.52
CA ASP A 140 0.30 -6.74 -28.35
C ASP A 140 1.55 -7.65 -28.49
N ASP A 141 1.41 -8.95 -28.14
CA ASP A 141 2.45 -9.98 -28.20
C ASP A 141 3.76 -9.63 -27.45
N GLY A 142 3.67 -8.75 -26.45
CA GLY A 142 4.80 -8.30 -25.64
C GLY A 142 5.29 -9.29 -24.57
N LEU A 143 4.65 -10.45 -24.43
CA LEU A 143 4.99 -11.48 -23.44
C LEU A 143 5.71 -12.67 -24.10
N PRO A 144 6.98 -12.97 -23.74
CA PRO A 144 7.77 -13.94 -24.47
C PRO A 144 7.34 -15.43 -24.31
N MET A 145 6.65 -15.80 -23.22
CA MET A 145 6.30 -17.22 -22.96
C MET A 145 4.81 -17.50 -22.65
N VAL A 146 4.10 -16.57 -21.99
CA VAL A 146 2.76 -16.84 -21.45
C VAL A 146 1.63 -16.17 -22.26
N TYR A 147 1.97 -15.48 -23.35
CA TYR A 147 1.03 -14.66 -24.13
C TYR A 147 -0.20 -15.46 -24.59
N ARG A 148 -0.03 -16.70 -25.10
CA ARG A 148 -1.14 -17.54 -25.58
C ARG A 148 -2.14 -17.93 -24.48
N TYR A 149 -1.68 -18.12 -23.25
CA TYR A 149 -2.53 -18.50 -22.13
C TYR A 149 -3.27 -17.30 -21.53
N VAL A 150 -2.58 -16.15 -21.43
CA VAL A 150 -3.11 -14.89 -20.88
C VAL A 150 -4.04 -14.17 -21.85
N LYS A 151 -3.79 -14.27 -23.17
CA LYS A 151 -4.59 -13.61 -24.24
C LYS A 151 -6.00 -14.19 -24.38
N TYR A 152 -6.24 -15.41 -23.89
CA TYR A 152 -7.54 -16.08 -23.98
C TYR A 152 -8.59 -15.41 -23.08
N ILE A 153 -9.64 -14.86 -23.70
CA ILE A 153 -10.84 -14.35 -23.03
C ILE A 153 -11.99 -15.32 -23.25
N ASP A 154 -12.72 -15.63 -22.18
CA ASP A 154 -13.98 -16.38 -22.28
C ASP A 154 -15.08 -15.49 -22.92
N PRO A 155 -15.73 -15.93 -24.02
CA PRO A 155 -16.70 -15.12 -24.75
C PRO A 155 -18.00 -14.81 -23.97
N ARG A 156 -18.32 -15.54 -22.90
CA ARG A 156 -19.52 -15.29 -22.07
C ARG A 156 -19.27 -14.24 -21.00
N ILE A 157 -18.09 -14.27 -20.39
CA ILE A 157 -17.76 -13.45 -19.22
C ILE A 157 -17.01 -12.18 -19.64
N LYS A 158 -16.34 -12.17 -20.82
CA LYS A 158 -15.56 -11.04 -21.35
C LYS A 158 -14.48 -10.50 -20.40
N VAL A 159 -14.12 -11.26 -19.36
CA VAL A 159 -13.08 -10.95 -18.37
C VAL A 159 -11.92 -11.94 -18.55
N PRO A 160 -10.65 -11.49 -18.54
CA PRO A 160 -9.49 -12.37 -18.64
C PRO A 160 -9.21 -13.07 -17.29
N ILE A 161 -9.98 -14.14 -17.00
CA ILE A 161 -9.86 -14.92 -15.75
C ILE A 161 -8.45 -15.53 -15.63
N ARG A 162 -7.87 -16.00 -16.75
CA ARG A 162 -6.53 -16.60 -16.77
C ARG A 162 -5.43 -15.58 -16.44
N ALA A 163 -5.59 -14.33 -16.91
CA ALA A 163 -4.68 -13.24 -16.54
C ALA A 163 -4.79 -12.89 -15.05
N SER A 164 -6.02 -12.89 -14.52
CA SER A 164 -6.27 -12.62 -13.09
C SER A 164 -5.62 -13.69 -12.20
N MET A 165 -5.74 -14.98 -12.57
CA MET A 165 -5.08 -16.08 -11.85
C MET A 165 -3.56 -15.97 -11.92
N SER A 166 -2.96 -15.65 -13.08
CA SER A 166 -1.51 -15.48 -13.17
C SER A 166 -0.98 -14.34 -12.29
N VAL A 167 -1.71 -13.22 -12.23
CA VAL A 167 -1.35 -12.09 -11.34
C VAL A 167 -1.47 -12.49 -9.87
N PHE A 168 -2.52 -13.24 -9.51
CA PHE A 168 -2.70 -13.73 -8.14
C PHE A 168 -1.58 -14.67 -7.71
N TYR A 169 -1.15 -15.60 -8.57
CA TYR A 169 -0.01 -16.48 -8.28
C TYR A 169 1.30 -15.69 -8.13
N GLN A 170 1.52 -14.66 -8.95
CA GLN A 170 2.69 -13.79 -8.82
C GLN A 170 2.71 -13.07 -7.46
N LEU A 171 1.57 -12.52 -7.03
CA LEU A 171 1.45 -11.85 -5.73
C LEU A 171 1.69 -12.78 -4.53
N GLN A 172 1.37 -14.08 -4.66
CA GLN A 172 1.67 -15.07 -3.62
C GLN A 172 3.15 -15.46 -3.54
N LEU A 173 3.92 -15.29 -4.61
CA LEU A 173 5.36 -15.56 -4.61
C LEU A 173 6.17 -14.41 -4.00
N GLU A 174 5.58 -13.22 -3.91
CA GLU A 174 6.20 -12.02 -3.35
C GLU A 174 5.88 -11.80 -1.86
N CYS A 175 4.88 -12.52 -1.32
CA CYS A 175 4.56 -12.56 0.11
C CYS A 175 5.44 -13.59 0.86
#